data_AF-A0A7V8X596-F1
#
_entry.id   AF-A0A7V8X596-F1
#
_cell.length_a   1.000
_cell.length_b   1.000
_cell.length_c   1.000
_cell.angle_alpha   90.00
_cell.angle_beta   90.00
_cell.angle_gamma   90.00
#
_symmetry.space_group_name_H-M   'P 1'
#
loop_
_entity.id
_entity.type
_entity.pdbx_description
1 polymer ?
#
loop_
_entity_poly.entity_id
_entity_poly.type
_entity_poly.pdbx_seq_one_letter_code
_entity_poly.pdbx_strand_id
1 'polypeptide(L)'
;MQVTAPPASATADAQTDTRARTGRGLLVITTGALVLAVLMIVHIRQGMASISPGTIVDAIINPDGSPEHQVVLYARLPRVVAGIVAGAALGIAGVLLQAVTRNPLASASTIGVNAGAYLAVIAS
;
A
#
# COMPACT_ATOMS: atom_id res chain seq x y z
N MET A 1 -36.04 -11.72 -41.96
CA MET A 1 -35.20 -11.60 -40.75
C MET A 1 -35.13 -10.14 -40.35
N GLN A 2 -35.99 -9.67 -39.44
CA GLN A 2 -35.87 -8.33 -38.87
C GLN A 2 -34.82 -8.38 -37.76
N VAL A 3 -33.66 -7.79 -38.02
CA VAL A 3 -32.68 -7.45 -36.98
C VAL A 3 -33.27 -6.26 -36.22
N THR A 4 -33.91 -6.53 -35.09
CA THR A 4 -34.35 -5.50 -34.14
C THR A 4 -33.12 -4.86 -33.50
N ALA A 5 -32.94 -3.55 -33.73
CA ALA A 5 -31.90 -2.79 -33.05
C ALA A 5 -32.10 -2.82 -31.52
N PRO A 6 -31.03 -2.86 -30.71
CA PRO A 6 -31.13 -2.82 -29.26
C PRO A 6 -31.89 -1.57 -28.79
N PRO A 7 -32.78 -1.65 -27.79
CA PRO A 7 -33.49 -0.48 -27.26
C PRO A 7 -32.47 0.50 -26.66
N ALA A 8 -32.59 1.79 -27.00
CA ALA A 8 -31.66 2.86 -26.58
C ALA A 8 -31.50 2.99 -25.04
N SER A 9 -32.45 2.47 -24.26
CA SER A 9 -32.37 2.40 -22.79
C SER A 9 -31.32 1.41 -22.29
N ALA A 10 -31.12 0.27 -22.98
CA ALA A 10 -30.15 -0.74 -22.57
C ALA A 10 -28.69 -0.23 -22.67
N THR A 11 -28.41 0.66 -23.64
CA THR A 11 -27.12 1.32 -23.77
C THR A 11 -26.89 2.40 -22.72
N ALA A 12 -27.95 3.09 -22.27
CA ALA A 12 -27.86 4.11 -21.22
C ALA A 12 -27.66 3.50 -19.83
N ASP A 13 -28.36 2.41 -19.51
CA ASP A 13 -28.23 1.71 -18.22
C ASP A 13 -26.83 1.09 -18.04
N ALA A 14 -26.28 0.47 -19.09
CA ALA A 14 -24.94 -0.09 -19.08
C ALA A 14 -23.83 0.97 -18.89
N GLN A 15 -24.02 2.17 -19.45
CA GLN A 15 -23.10 3.30 -19.29
C GLN A 15 -23.13 3.87 -17.87
N THR A 16 -24.30 3.90 -17.24
CA THR A 16 -24.49 4.42 -15.88
C THR A 16 -23.82 3.51 -14.84
N ASP A 17 -23.94 2.20 -15.02
CA ASP A 17 -23.40 1.19 -14.11
C ASP A 17 -21.86 1.10 -14.17
N THR A 18 -21.28 1.31 -15.35
CA THR A 18 -19.82 1.35 -15.56
C THR A 18 -19.20 2.57 -14.88
N ARG A 19 -19.83 3.75 -15.01
CA ARG A 19 -19.37 5.01 -14.40
C ARG A 19 -19.39 4.95 -12.86
N ALA A 20 -20.43 4.34 -12.29
CA ALA A 20 -20.58 4.19 -10.84
C ALA A 20 -19.51 3.26 -10.21
N ARG A 21 -19.12 2.18 -10.91
CA ARG A 21 -18.06 1.26 -10.46
C ARG A 21 -16.68 1.92 -10.49
N THR A 22 -16.38 2.69 -11.54
CA THR A 22 -15.13 3.46 -11.63
C THR A 22 -15.04 4.54 -10.54
N GLY A 23 -16.15 5.25 -10.24
CA GLY A 23 -16.19 6.25 -9.18
C GLY A 23 -15.95 5.68 -7.78
N ARG A 24 -16.51 4.49 -7.49
CA ARG A 24 -16.24 3.77 -6.23
C ARG A 24 -14.79 3.31 -6.09
N GLY A 25 -14.20 2.79 -7.16
CA GLY A 25 -12.78 2.39 -7.17
C GLY A 25 -11.85 3.57 -6.88
N LEU A 26 -12.11 4.72 -7.51
CA LEU A 26 -11.34 5.94 -7.29
C LEU A 26 -11.47 6.42 -5.84
N LEU A 27 -12.69 6.43 -5.27
CA LEU A 27 -12.92 6.81 -3.88
C LEU A 27 -12.17 5.92 -2.88
N VAL A 28 -12.14 4.60 -3.10
CA VAL A 28 -11.42 3.67 -2.22
C VAL A 28 -9.92 3.92 -2.29
N ILE A 29 -9.35 4.12 -3.48
CA ILE A 29 -7.92 4.42 -3.67
C ILE A 29 -7.57 5.76 -3.01
N THR A 30 -8.34 6.82 -3.25
CA THR A 30 -8.06 8.14 -2.68
C THR A 30 -8.18 8.14 -1.16
N THR A 31 -9.19 7.46 -0.62
CA THR A 31 -9.37 7.35 0.84
C THR A 31 -8.25 6.53 1.47
N GLY A 32 -7.87 5.40 0.84
CA GLY A 32 -6.73 4.59 1.29
C GLY A 32 -5.41 5.35 1.27
N ALA A 33 -5.15 6.10 0.18
CA ALA A 33 -3.95 6.95 0.07
C ALA A 33 -3.94 8.07 1.13
N LEU A 34 -5.09 8.69 1.40
CA LEU A 34 -5.22 9.72 2.44
C LEU A 34 -4.94 9.15 3.84
N VAL A 35 -5.51 7.99 4.17
CA VAL A 35 -5.26 7.31 5.45
C VAL A 35 -3.78 6.94 5.57
N LEU A 36 -3.16 6.42 4.51
CA LEU A 36 -1.74 6.08 4.50
C LEU A 36 -0.86 7.32 4.72
N ALA A 37 -1.19 8.46 4.09
CA ALA A 37 -0.48 9.72 4.29
C ALA A 37 -0.59 10.23 5.73
N VAL A 38 -1.77 10.13 6.34
CA VAL A 38 -1.99 10.50 7.76
C VAL A 38 -1.17 9.60 8.68
N LEU A 39 -1.18 8.28 8.45
CA LEU A 39 -0.39 7.33 9.24
C LEU A 39 1.11 7.57 9.11
N MET A 40 1.60 7.92 7.91
CA MET A 40 3.00 8.33 7.68
C MET A 40 3.37 9.56 8.51
N ILE A 41 2.53 10.61 8.49
CA ILE A 41 2.76 11.83 9.28
C ILE A 41 2.82 11.51 10.78
N VAL A 42 1.89 10.68 11.26
CA VAL A 42 1.85 10.24 12.66
C VAL A 42 3.08 9.42 13.03
N HIS A 43 3.58 8.56 12.14
CA HIS A 43 4.78 7.77 12.36
C HIS A 43 6.05 8.63 12.44
N ILE A 44 6.19 9.61 11.54
CA ILE A 44 7.31 10.57 11.55
C ILE A 44 7.32 11.36 12.87
N ARG A 45 6.15 11.71 13.41
CA ARG A 45 6.05 12.44 14.69
C ARG A 45 6.33 11.61 15.94
N GLN A 46 6.36 10.28 15.86
CA GLN A 46 6.62 9.40 17.02
C GLN A 46 8.12 9.12 17.25
N GLY A 47 9.03 9.76 16.51
CA GLY A 47 10.47 9.61 16.71
C GLY A 47 10.96 10.33 17.97
N MET A 48 11.35 9.57 19.01
CA MET A 48 11.95 10.03 20.28
C MET A 48 13.29 10.79 20.18
N ALA A 49 13.82 10.99 18.97
CA ALA A 49 14.87 11.96 18.72
C ALA A 49 14.28 12.99 17.75
N SER A 50 14.13 14.23 18.22
CA SER A 50 13.68 15.39 17.47
C SER A 50 14.70 15.74 16.38
N ILE A 51 14.84 14.86 15.39
CA ILE A 51 15.70 15.02 14.23
C ILE A 51 14.89 15.81 13.22
N SER A 52 15.35 17.01 12.88
CA SER A 52 14.70 17.87 11.89
C SER A 52 14.62 17.15 10.55
N PRO A 53 13.55 17.32 9.75
CA PRO A 53 13.46 16.76 8.40
C PRO A 53 14.65 17.14 7.51
N GLY A 54 15.25 18.32 7.74
CA GLY A 54 16.48 18.77 7.06
C GLY A 54 17.66 17.85 7.34
N THR A 55 17.85 17.42 8.60
CA THR A 55 18.92 16.51 9.02
C THR A 55 18.79 15.13 8.36
N ILE A 56 17.59 14.68 7.98
CA ILE A 56 17.40 13.42 7.25
C ILE A 56 17.94 13.53 5.82
N VAL A 57 17.65 14.66 5.15
CA VAL A 57 18.13 14.92 3.79
C VAL A 57 19.64 15.10 3.80
N ASP A 58 20.16 15.87 4.74
CA ASP A 58 21.60 16.08 4.91
C ASP A 58 22.32 14.77 5.26
N ALA A 59 21.74 13.91 6.11
CA ALA A 59 22.33 12.60 6.41
C ALA A 59 22.47 11.68 5.19
N ILE A 60 21.61 11.84 4.17
CA ILE A 60 21.66 11.06 2.93
C ILE A 60 22.64 11.67 1.93
N ILE A 61 22.69 12.99 1.81
CA ILE A 61 23.48 13.69 0.78
C ILE A 61 24.91 13.94 1.26
N ASN A 62 25.10 14.37 2.51
CA ASN A 62 26.38 14.70 3.12
C ASN A 62 26.50 14.05 4.52
N PRO A 63 26.83 12.75 4.60
CA PRO A 63 27.00 12.07 5.88
C PRO A 63 28.21 12.65 6.63
N ASP A 64 27.98 13.24 7.80
CA ASP A 64 29.01 13.88 8.63
C ASP A 64 29.55 12.96 9.74
N GLY A 65 29.01 11.73 9.85
CA GLY A 65 29.41 10.76 10.87
C GLY A 65 28.85 11.04 12.27
N SER A 66 27.99 12.04 12.43
CA SER A 66 27.32 12.34 13.71
C SER A 66 26.46 11.15 14.17
N PRO A 67 26.26 10.98 15.50
CA PRO A 67 25.39 9.93 16.03
C PRO A 67 23.96 10.00 15.44
N GLU A 68 23.49 11.21 15.14
CA GLU A 68 22.18 11.47 14.54
C GLU A 68 22.11 10.95 13.09
N HIS A 69 23.12 11.25 12.27
CA HIS A 69 23.19 10.76 10.89
C HIS A 69 23.34 9.23 10.84
N GLN A 70 24.11 8.64 11.77
CA GLN A 70 24.23 7.18 11.88
C GLN A 70 22.89 6.52 12.23
N VAL A 71 22.12 7.07 13.16
CA VAL A 71 20.77 6.57 13.48
C VAL A 71 19.84 6.69 12.27
N VAL A 72 19.92 7.77 11.50
CA VAL A 72 19.14 7.94 10.27
C VAL A 72 19.51 6.85 9.24
N LEU A 73 20.79 6.68 8.94
CA LEU A 73 21.27 5.78 7.89
C LEU A 73 21.15 4.29 8.25
N TYR A 74 21.43 3.92 9.49
CA TYR A 74 21.52 2.51 9.90
C TYR A 74 20.30 1.97 10.63
N ALA A 75 19.42 2.83 11.16
CA ALA A 75 18.22 2.38 11.86
C ALA A 75 16.92 2.83 11.17
N ARG A 76 16.82 4.10 10.75
CA ARG A 76 15.57 4.64 10.19
C ARG A 76 15.39 4.34 8.71
N LEU A 77 16.40 4.60 7.89
CA LEU A 77 16.34 4.38 6.44
C LEU A 77 16.03 2.91 6.09
N PRO A 78 16.70 1.90 6.69
CA PRO A 78 16.41 0.50 6.39
C PRO A 78 14.99 0.11 6.78
N ARG A 79 14.48 0.65 7.89
CA ARG A 79 13.12 0.38 8.38
C ARG A 79 12.04 0.94 7.45
N VAL A 80 12.24 2.14 6.92
CA VAL A 80 11.32 2.75 5.95
C VAL A 80 11.33 1.95 4.65
N VAL A 81 12.51 1.59 4.14
CA VAL A 81 12.65 0.77 2.93
C VAL A 81 11.97 -0.59 3.11
N ALA A 82 12.23 -1.27 4.23
CA ALA A 82 11.60 -2.55 4.55
C ALA A 82 10.07 -2.43 4.62
N GLY A 83 9.54 -1.37 5.25
CA GLY A 83 8.10 -1.11 5.31
C GLY A 83 7.46 -0.92 3.93
N ILE A 84 8.11 -0.16 3.05
CA ILE A 84 7.63 0.08 1.67
C ILE A 84 7.64 -1.23 0.87
N VAL A 85 8.76 -1.96 0.90
CA VAL A 85 8.91 -3.22 0.14
C VAL A 85 7.91 -4.26 0.64
N ALA A 86 7.77 -4.43 1.96
CA ALA A 86 6.83 -5.37 2.55
C ALA A 86 5.38 -5.00 2.22
N GLY A 87 5.02 -3.72 2.33
CA GLY A 87 3.68 -3.23 1.97
C GLY A 87 3.35 -3.45 0.49
N ALA A 88 4.28 -3.16 -0.42
CA ALA A 88 4.12 -3.39 -1.85
C ALA A 88 3.97 -4.89 -2.16
N ALA A 89 4.80 -5.74 -1.57
CA ALA A 89 4.74 -7.19 -1.75
C ALA A 89 3.40 -7.76 -1.25
N LEU A 90 2.90 -7.31 -0.09
CA LEU A 90 1.59 -7.73 0.45
C LEU A 90 0.42 -7.26 -0.43
N GLY A 91 0.47 -6.05 -0.95
CA GLY A 91 -0.52 -5.54 -1.90
C GLY A 91 -0.58 -6.38 -3.17
N ILE A 92 0.57 -6.67 -3.76
CA ILE A 92 0.69 -7.50 -4.97
C ILE A 92 0.21 -8.93 -4.69
N ALA A 93 0.63 -9.54 -3.59
CA ALA A 93 0.21 -10.88 -3.20
C ALA A 93 -1.32 -10.97 -2.98
N GLY A 94 -1.93 -9.94 -2.38
CA GLY A 94 -3.38 -9.85 -2.21
C GLY A 94 -4.14 -9.83 -3.53
N VAL A 95 -3.71 -8.98 -4.47
CA VAL A 95 -4.33 -8.88 -5.81
C VAL A 95 -4.15 -10.16 -6.61
N LEU A 96 -2.94 -10.74 -6.60
CA LEU A 96 -2.67 -12.00 -7.28
C LEU A 96 -3.52 -13.13 -6.73
N LEU A 97 -3.67 -13.20 -5.41
CA LEU A 97 -4.46 -14.25 -4.79
C LEU A 97 -5.96 -14.11 -5.10
N GLN A 98 -6.49 -12.89 -5.06
CA GLN A 98 -7.86 -12.61 -5.47
C GLN A 98 -8.10 -12.99 -6.94
N ALA A 99 -7.11 -12.76 -7.82
CA ALA A 99 -7.18 -13.14 -9.23
C ALA A 99 -7.15 -14.65 -9.45
N VAL A 100 -6.25 -15.38 -8.78
CA VAL A 100 -6.11 -16.84 -8.91
C VAL A 100 -7.33 -17.56 -8.34
N THR A 101 -7.79 -17.15 -7.15
CA THR A 101 -8.95 -17.77 -6.50
C THR A 101 -10.29 -17.31 -7.08
N ARG A 102 -10.28 -16.26 -7.93
CA ARG A 102 -11.49 -15.55 -8.41
C ARG A 102 -12.44 -15.18 -7.27
N ASN A 103 -11.88 -14.93 -6.08
CA ASN A 103 -12.63 -14.62 -4.88
C ASN A 103 -12.16 -13.26 -4.32
N PRO A 104 -12.97 -12.20 -4.44
CA PRO A 104 -12.61 -10.87 -3.93
C PRO A 104 -12.52 -10.79 -2.39
N LEU A 105 -12.94 -11.84 -1.67
CA LEU A 105 -12.79 -11.97 -0.22
C LEU A 105 -11.49 -12.69 0.19
N ALA A 106 -10.73 -13.23 -0.77
CA ALA A 106 -9.46 -13.87 -0.48
C ALA A 106 -8.41 -12.81 -0.10
N SER A 107 -7.66 -13.10 0.96
CA SER A 107 -6.60 -12.25 1.50
C SER A 107 -5.33 -13.06 1.64
N ALA A 108 -4.19 -12.49 1.25
CA ALA A 108 -2.88 -13.14 1.36
C ALA A 108 -2.53 -13.51 2.81
N SER A 109 -3.07 -12.77 3.78
CA SER A 109 -2.89 -13.06 5.21
C SER A 109 -3.63 -14.36 5.63
N THR A 110 -4.73 -14.70 4.96
CA THR A 110 -5.57 -15.87 5.26
C THR A 110 -4.95 -17.20 4.78
N ILE A 111 -4.01 -17.16 3.83
CA ILE A 111 -3.34 -18.37 3.28
C ILE A 111 -2.12 -18.81 4.11
N GLY A 112 -1.86 -18.16 5.24
CA GLY A 112 -0.84 -18.60 6.19
C GLY A 112 0.55 -18.00 5.95
N VAL A 113 0.66 -16.95 5.12
CA VAL A 113 1.91 -16.17 4.97
C VAL A 113 2.37 -15.62 6.33
N ASN A 114 1.44 -15.17 7.18
CA ASN A 114 1.74 -14.70 8.52
C ASN A 114 2.22 -15.84 9.44
N ALA A 115 1.58 -17.02 9.36
CA ALA A 115 1.99 -18.19 10.14
C ALA A 115 3.38 -18.71 9.72
N GLY A 116 3.68 -18.72 8.41
CA GLY A 116 4.99 -19.07 7.88
C GLY A 116 6.09 -18.06 8.27
N ALA A 117 5.78 -16.76 8.27
CA ALA A 117 6.70 -15.72 8.74
C ALA A 117 7.03 -15.88 10.23
N TYR A 118 6.02 -16.12 11.08
CA TYR A 118 6.25 -16.37 12.51
C TYR A 118 7.09 -17.63 12.77
N LEU A 119 6.85 -18.71 12.01
CA LEU A 119 7.67 -19.91 12.10
C LEU A 119 9.14 -19.63 11.76
N ALA A 120 9.41 -18.88 10.69
CA ALA A 120 10.77 -18.54 10.29
C ALA A 120 11.50 -17.71 11.35
N VAL A 121 10.81 -16.78 12.02
CA VAL A 121 11.37 -15.97 13.12
C VAL A 121 11.65 -16.82 14.36
N ILE A 122 10.79 -17.78 14.68
CA ILE A 122 10.99 -18.67 15.82
C ILE A 122 12.13 -19.67 15.54
N ALA A 123 12.31 -20.05 14.27
CA ALA A 123 13.34 -20.97 13.83
C ALA A 123 14.70 -20.32 13.52
N SER A 124 14.77 -18.99 13.43
CA SER A 124 16.01 -18.21 13.22
C SER A 124 16.69 -17.88 14.54
#